data_AF-A0A496XV83-F1
#
_entry.id   AF-A0A496XV83-F1
#
_cell.length_a   1.000
_cell.length_b   1.000
_cell.length_c   1.000
_cell.angle_alpha   90.00
_cell.angle_beta   90.00
_cell.angle_gamma   90.00
#
_symmetry.space_group_name_H-M   'P 1'
#
loop_
_entity.id
_entity.type
_entity.pdbx_description
1 polymer ?
#
loop_
_entity_poly.entity_id
_entity_poly.type
_entity_poly.pdbx_seq_one_letter_code
_entity_poly.pdbx_strand_id
1 'polypeptide(L)'
;MNRKTNKVFVWPFYTRLIHWLIAVSFLVAFVLSFYEHLLNLHAAFGVVFGLMLLYRIIWGFLGPNYAIFATFKLSFSALISYFREKIQNRYREIPAGHNPASSWYTLVVLGFGSVIAFSGLFLFGIQEGNGYLGYLNENYYRYTGILMFVHTFMSYILVGWAFVHIFGVLIEQFYHKTNMLFVMITGYKIAKGQDATPGKKRGLLTWSFLLLSCFVFFVSTDGRNNPFVVNRFKTIDIKKESPVYFEKCGTCHKAYPAFMLPSSSWDRIQSGLENHFGDEISPDHNDSDHRISLSEQTDIFKYLVNNSADNSTREISVKVMKSLDGARGRKSISKIKIWKDIHKNIKPHIYKSDQIKDRSNCFACHKHFEQGVLEDIDIQVPTNLTWTKKKDSSQKDKQKK
;
A
#
# COMPACT_ATOMS: atom_id res chain seq x y z
N MET A 1 -26.86 -46.06 5.16
CA MET A 1 -26.38 -45.67 6.51
C MET A 1 -24.95 -46.17 6.69
N ASN A 2 -23.94 -45.30 6.61
CA ASN A 2 -22.53 -45.72 6.72
C ASN A 2 -21.95 -45.28 8.08
N ARG A 3 -22.08 -46.16 9.08
CA ARG A 3 -21.53 -46.02 10.46
C ARG A 3 -20.03 -46.33 10.52
N LYS A 4 -19.23 -45.77 9.61
CA LYS A 4 -17.76 -45.86 9.67
C LYS A 4 -17.18 -44.46 9.61
N THR A 5 -16.73 -44.00 10.79
CA THR A 5 -16.15 -42.69 11.15
C THR A 5 -17.18 -41.64 11.62
N ASN A 6 -17.05 -41.16 12.86
CA ASN A 6 -17.77 -40.01 13.44
C ASN A 6 -17.38 -38.69 12.74
N LYS A 7 -17.59 -38.59 11.42
CA LYS A 7 -17.22 -37.44 10.60
C LYS A 7 -18.48 -36.79 10.04
N VAL A 8 -18.54 -35.47 10.12
CA VAL A 8 -19.62 -34.64 9.57
C VAL A 8 -19.01 -33.71 8.54
N PHE A 9 -19.69 -33.54 7.41
CA PHE A 9 -19.34 -32.57 6.38
C PHE A 9 -19.77 -31.18 6.84
N VAL A 10 -18.82 -30.35 7.26
CA VAL A 10 -19.11 -29.04 7.87
C VAL A 10 -18.86 -27.90 6.89
N TRP A 11 -17.77 -27.97 6.13
CA TRP A 11 -17.32 -26.86 5.28
C TRP A 11 -17.35 -27.24 3.80
N PRO A 12 -18.37 -26.76 3.05
CA PRO A 12 -18.39 -26.88 1.61
C PRO A 12 -17.17 -26.25 0.95
N PHE A 13 -16.83 -26.73 -0.26
CA PHE A 13 -15.66 -26.29 -1.02
C PHE A 13 -15.52 -24.76 -1.10
N TYR A 14 -16.61 -24.04 -1.43
CA TYR A 14 -16.61 -22.58 -1.54
C TYR A 14 -16.17 -21.88 -0.25
N THR A 15 -16.61 -22.35 0.91
CA THR A 15 -16.19 -21.77 2.20
C THR A 15 -14.70 -21.96 2.45
N ARG A 16 -14.15 -23.11 2.04
CA ARG A 16 -12.71 -23.40 2.17
C ARG A 16 -11.88 -22.57 1.21
N LEU A 17 -12.30 -22.48 -0.05
CA LEU A 17 -11.64 -21.67 -1.07
C LEU A 17 -11.54 -20.20 -0.62
N ILE A 18 -12.66 -19.62 -0.17
CA ILE A 18 -12.71 -18.22 0.27
C ILE A 18 -11.83 -18.00 1.50
N HIS A 19 -11.83 -18.91 2.48
CA HIS A 19 -10.91 -18.82 3.62
C HIS A 19 -9.45 -18.71 3.17
N TRP A 20 -9.03 -19.58 2.25
CA TRP A 20 -7.67 -19.55 1.72
C TRP A 20 -7.38 -18.28 0.91
N LEU A 21 -8.35 -17.79 0.13
CA LEU A 21 -8.20 -16.53 -0.58
C LEU A 21 -8.06 -15.34 0.38
N ILE A 22 -8.82 -15.28 1.47
CA ILE A 22 -8.63 -14.27 2.53
C ILE A 22 -7.22 -14.35 3.10
N ALA A 23 -6.77 -15.54 3.50
CA ALA A 23 -5.47 -15.72 4.13
C ALA A 23 -4.30 -15.38 3.19
N VAL A 24 -4.33 -15.88 1.95
CA VAL A 24 -3.28 -15.67 0.95
C VAL A 24 -3.25 -14.23 0.47
N SER A 25 -4.40 -13.63 0.13
CA SER A 25 -4.45 -12.22 -0.31
C SER A 25 -3.94 -11.27 0.77
N PHE A 26 -4.33 -11.47 2.03
CA PHE A 26 -3.81 -10.69 3.15
C PHE A 26 -2.30 -10.87 3.32
N LEU A 27 -1.82 -12.11 3.37
CA LEU A 27 -0.39 -12.40 3.58
C LEU A 27 0.47 -11.79 2.46
N VAL A 28 0.05 -11.98 1.21
CA VAL A 28 0.77 -11.44 0.05
C VAL A 28 0.73 -9.92 0.07
N ALA A 29 -0.43 -9.29 0.30
CA ALA A 29 -0.51 -7.83 0.44
C ALA A 29 0.42 -7.32 1.55
N PHE A 30 0.42 -7.96 2.74
CA PHE A 30 1.28 -7.59 3.85
C PHE A 30 2.78 -7.74 3.51
N VAL A 31 3.19 -8.78 2.81
CA VAL A 31 4.59 -8.94 2.39
C VAL A 31 4.97 -7.90 1.33
N LEU A 32 4.06 -7.57 0.41
CA LEU A 32 4.29 -6.58 -0.63
C LEU A 32 4.39 -5.16 -0.05
N SER A 33 3.79 -4.86 1.11
CA SER A 33 3.85 -3.52 1.70
C SER A 33 5.26 -3.09 2.12
N PHE A 34 6.21 -4.02 2.21
CA PHE A 34 7.62 -3.70 2.48
C PHE A 34 8.39 -3.23 1.24
N TYR A 35 7.74 -3.19 0.07
CA TYR A 35 8.36 -2.89 -1.21
C TYR A 35 7.57 -1.81 -1.95
N GLU A 36 8.02 -0.55 -1.87
CA GLU A 36 7.33 0.62 -2.45
C GLU A 36 7.01 0.45 -3.95
N HIS A 37 7.97 0.01 -4.77
CA HIS A 37 7.76 -0.32 -6.19
C HIS A 37 6.66 -1.37 -6.49
N LEU A 38 6.20 -2.14 -5.50
CA LEU A 38 5.14 -3.14 -5.62
C LEU A 38 3.80 -2.63 -5.10
N LEU A 39 3.64 -1.31 -4.90
CA LEU A 39 2.42 -0.69 -4.36
C LEU A 39 1.16 -1.09 -5.12
N ASN A 40 1.20 -1.14 -6.46
CA ASN A 40 0.04 -1.55 -7.26
C ASN A 40 -0.36 -3.00 -6.99
N LEU A 41 0.61 -3.91 -6.81
CA LEU A 41 0.32 -5.29 -6.43
C LEU A 41 -0.19 -5.39 -4.99
N HIS A 42 0.40 -4.63 -4.06
CA HIS A 42 -0.10 -4.54 -2.68
C HIS A 42 -1.58 -4.11 -2.67
N ALA A 43 -1.91 -3.04 -3.39
CA ALA A 43 -3.27 -2.53 -3.52
C ALA A 43 -4.21 -3.56 -4.18
N ALA A 44 -3.78 -4.22 -5.27
CA ALA A 44 -4.56 -5.23 -5.96
C ALA A 44 -4.92 -6.41 -5.03
N PHE A 45 -3.95 -6.96 -4.30
CA PHE A 45 -4.22 -8.01 -3.30
C PHE A 45 -5.06 -7.50 -2.12
N GLY A 46 -4.89 -6.24 -1.70
CA GLY A 46 -5.72 -5.60 -0.68
C GLY A 46 -7.19 -5.48 -1.09
N VAL A 47 -7.47 -5.16 -2.36
CA VAL A 47 -8.84 -5.12 -2.88
C VAL A 47 -9.43 -6.53 -2.98
N VAL A 48 -8.66 -7.52 -3.45
CA VAL A 48 -9.10 -8.93 -3.44
C VAL A 48 -9.42 -9.38 -2.02
N PHE A 49 -8.57 -9.06 -1.04
CA PHE A 49 -8.82 -9.33 0.38
C PHE A 49 -10.14 -8.70 0.85
N GLY A 50 -10.35 -7.41 0.56
CA GLY A 50 -11.60 -6.71 0.87
C GLY A 50 -12.85 -7.35 0.25
N LEU A 51 -12.76 -7.77 -1.02
CA LEU A 51 -13.86 -8.47 -1.71
C LEU A 51 -14.16 -9.83 -1.07
N MET A 52 -13.14 -10.58 -0.65
CA MET A 52 -13.33 -11.86 0.04
C MET A 52 -13.93 -11.68 1.45
N LEU A 53 -13.56 -10.61 2.16
CA LEU A 53 -14.22 -10.25 3.42
C LEU A 53 -15.69 -9.88 3.21
N LEU A 54 -15.98 -9.05 2.20
CA LEU A 54 -17.35 -8.69 1.84
C LEU A 54 -18.18 -9.94 1.50
N TYR A 55 -17.63 -10.84 0.69
CA TYR A 55 -18.25 -12.14 0.43
C TYR A 55 -18.51 -12.88 1.74
N ARG A 56 -17.54 -12.94 2.66
CA ARG A 56 -17.68 -13.70 3.91
C ARG A 56 -18.77 -13.10 4.81
N ILE A 57 -18.91 -11.78 4.84
CA ILE A 57 -20.00 -11.07 5.52
C ILE A 57 -21.34 -11.49 4.94
N ILE A 58 -21.52 -11.41 3.61
CA ILE A 58 -22.76 -11.84 2.93
C ILE A 58 -23.04 -13.32 3.19
N TRP A 59 -22.01 -14.17 3.09
CA TRP A 59 -22.09 -15.61 3.36
C TRP A 59 -22.41 -15.93 4.83
N GLY A 60 -22.11 -15.02 5.76
CA GLY A 60 -22.51 -15.12 7.16
C GLY A 60 -24.02 -14.96 7.37
N PHE A 61 -24.76 -14.42 6.40
CA PHE A 61 -26.23 -14.36 6.46
C PHE A 61 -26.89 -15.44 5.60
N LEU A 62 -26.34 -15.72 4.41
CA LEU A 62 -26.97 -16.58 3.40
C LEU A 62 -26.42 -18.01 3.33
N GLY A 63 -25.33 -18.27 4.06
CA GLY A 63 -24.57 -19.52 4.01
C GLY A 63 -25.31 -20.76 4.49
N PRO A 64 -24.70 -21.94 4.34
CA PRO A 64 -25.20 -23.20 4.88
C PRO A 64 -25.19 -23.22 6.43
N ASN A 65 -25.85 -24.21 7.02
CA ASN A 65 -26.16 -24.31 8.45
C ASN A 65 -25.01 -23.94 9.41
N TYR A 66 -23.76 -24.29 9.12
CA TYR A 66 -22.62 -23.98 10.01
C TYR A 66 -21.87 -22.68 9.70
N ALA A 67 -22.19 -22.02 8.59
CA ALA A 67 -21.46 -20.85 8.10
C ALA A 67 -22.08 -19.51 8.51
N ILE A 68 -23.32 -19.52 9.00
CA ILE A 68 -24.10 -18.31 9.32
C ILE A 68 -23.83 -17.77 10.72
N PHE A 69 -23.92 -16.45 10.88
CA PHE A 69 -23.71 -15.74 12.14
C PHE A 69 -24.72 -16.12 13.22
N ALA A 70 -25.93 -16.53 12.85
CA ALA A 70 -26.94 -17.01 13.81
C ALA A 70 -26.47 -18.24 14.61
N THR A 71 -25.50 -19.00 14.11
CA THR A 71 -24.91 -20.14 14.84
C THR A 71 -23.71 -19.77 15.72
N PHE A 72 -23.30 -18.50 15.73
CA PHE A 72 -22.12 -18.07 16.47
C PHE A 72 -22.42 -18.00 17.96
N LYS A 73 -21.48 -18.50 18.76
CA LYS A 73 -21.56 -18.44 20.23
C LYS A 73 -20.76 -17.25 20.73
N LEU A 74 -21.41 -16.10 20.85
CA LEU A 74 -20.77 -14.82 21.19
C LEU A 74 -20.88 -14.43 22.67
N SER A 75 -21.24 -15.38 23.54
CA SER A 75 -21.20 -15.14 24.99
C SER A 75 -19.76 -15.18 25.51
N PHE A 76 -19.39 -14.18 26.33
CA PHE A 76 -18.09 -14.13 26.99
C PHE A 76 -17.94 -15.28 28.01
N SER A 77 -19.00 -15.63 28.75
CA SER A 77 -18.98 -16.76 29.68
C SER A 77 -18.76 -18.08 28.94
N ALA A 78 -19.38 -18.25 27.76
CA ALA A 78 -19.15 -19.43 26.92
C ALA A 78 -17.71 -19.52 26.39
N LEU A 79 -17.07 -18.38 26.12
CA LEU A 79 -15.67 -18.32 25.71
C LEU A 79 -14.74 -18.79 26.84
N ILE A 80 -14.94 -18.28 28.07
CA ILE A 80 -14.15 -18.69 29.24
C ILE A 80 -14.35 -20.18 29.52
N SER A 81 -15.60 -20.64 29.57
CA SER A 81 -15.91 -22.05 29.79
C SER A 81 -15.27 -22.95 28.73
N TYR A 82 -15.28 -22.52 27.46
CA TYR A 82 -14.62 -23.25 26.38
C TYR A 82 -13.11 -23.42 26.60
N PHE A 83 -12.41 -22.35 27.00
CA PHE A 83 -10.97 -22.45 27.27
C PHE A 83 -10.66 -23.27 28.53
N ARG A 84 -11.47 -23.13 29.59
CA ARG A 84 -11.33 -23.92 30.80
C ARG A 84 -11.51 -25.41 30.52
N GLU A 85 -12.58 -25.78 29.82
CA GLU A 85 -12.84 -27.16 29.39
C GLU A 85 -11.73 -27.68 28.49
N LYS A 86 -11.23 -26.86 27.55
CA LYS A 86 -10.10 -27.22 26.69
C LYS A 86 -8.83 -27.55 27.47
N ILE A 87 -8.56 -26.86 28.57
CA ILE A 87 -7.39 -27.13 29.42
C ILE A 87 -7.63 -28.37 30.29
N GLN A 88 -8.82 -28.50 30.88
CA GLN A 88 -9.15 -29.58 31.83
C GLN A 88 -9.40 -30.93 31.17
N ASN A 89 -10.01 -30.93 29.98
CA ASN A 89 -10.39 -32.14 29.26
C ASN A 89 -9.76 -32.17 27.86
N ARG A 90 -8.70 -32.96 27.74
CA ARG A 90 -7.98 -33.18 26.48
C ARG A 90 -8.88 -33.76 25.38
N TYR A 91 -9.85 -34.61 25.72
CA TYR A 91 -10.69 -35.36 24.78
C TYR A 91 -12.16 -34.91 24.81
N ARG A 92 -12.38 -33.61 25.04
CA ARG A 92 -13.72 -33.00 25.05
C ARG A 92 -14.47 -33.21 23.72
N GLU A 93 -15.79 -33.16 23.79
CA GLU A 93 -16.62 -33.17 22.57
C GLU A 93 -16.47 -31.85 21.78
N ILE A 94 -16.36 -31.97 20.46
CA ILE A 94 -16.16 -30.81 19.59
C ILE A 94 -17.45 -30.55 18.81
N PRO A 95 -18.00 -29.32 18.86
CA PRO A 95 -19.19 -28.99 18.07
C PRO A 95 -18.88 -29.06 16.58
N ALA A 96 -19.83 -29.49 15.75
CA ALA A 96 -19.64 -29.57 14.30
C ALA A 96 -19.28 -28.20 13.68
N GLY A 97 -20.01 -27.14 14.02
CA GLY A 97 -19.77 -25.78 13.55
C GLY A 97 -18.69 -25.00 14.31
N HIS A 98 -18.88 -23.69 14.40
CA HIS A 98 -18.01 -22.79 15.15
C HIS A 98 -18.11 -23.07 16.67
N ASN A 99 -16.96 -23.08 17.34
CA ASN A 99 -16.87 -22.96 18.80
C ASN A 99 -16.80 -21.47 19.20
N PRO A 100 -17.01 -21.12 20.49
CA PRO A 100 -16.98 -19.73 20.94
C PRO A 100 -15.72 -18.96 20.52
N ALA A 101 -14.53 -19.56 20.64
CA ALA A 101 -13.28 -18.92 20.24
C ALA A 101 -13.22 -18.61 18.73
N SER A 102 -13.64 -19.56 17.88
CA SER A 102 -13.70 -19.36 16.42
C SER A 102 -14.79 -18.37 15.98
N SER A 103 -15.88 -18.25 16.75
CA SER A 103 -16.92 -17.24 16.52
C SER A 103 -16.37 -15.84 16.76
N TRP A 104 -15.72 -15.62 17.91
CA TRP A 104 -15.04 -14.35 18.23
C TRP A 104 -13.93 -14.04 17.23
N TYR A 105 -13.09 -15.03 16.90
CA TYR A 105 -12.02 -14.88 15.91
C TYR A 105 -12.54 -14.37 14.57
N THR A 106 -13.63 -14.98 14.07
CA THR A 106 -14.24 -14.58 12.79
C THR A 106 -14.71 -13.13 12.83
N LEU A 107 -15.34 -12.67 13.91
CA LEU A 107 -15.78 -11.28 14.03
C LEU A 107 -14.61 -10.29 14.06
N VAL A 108 -13.53 -10.63 14.78
CA VAL A 108 -12.33 -9.79 14.84
C VAL A 108 -11.67 -9.67 13.47
N VAL A 109 -11.50 -10.78 12.75
CA VAL A 109 -10.95 -10.76 11.38
C VAL A 109 -11.83 -9.95 10.44
N LEU A 110 -13.15 -10.11 10.50
CA LEU A 110 -14.07 -9.33 9.68
C LEU A 110 -14.02 -7.84 10.02
N GLY A 111 -13.99 -7.48 11.30
CA GLY A 111 -13.90 -6.09 11.76
C GLY A 111 -12.58 -5.43 11.39
N PHE A 112 -11.47 -5.95 11.89
CA PHE A 112 -10.13 -5.38 11.62
C PHE A 112 -9.77 -5.48 10.14
N GLY A 113 -10.08 -6.61 9.49
CA GLY A 113 -9.88 -6.77 8.06
C GLY A 113 -10.65 -5.72 7.24
N SER A 114 -11.89 -5.41 7.61
CA SER A 114 -12.66 -4.35 6.94
C SER A 114 -12.01 -2.98 7.14
N VAL A 115 -11.56 -2.66 8.37
CA VAL A 115 -10.83 -1.40 8.63
C VAL A 115 -9.57 -1.30 7.79
N ILE A 116 -8.78 -2.38 7.66
CA ILE A 116 -7.58 -2.43 6.82
C ILE A 116 -7.94 -2.20 5.35
N ALA A 117 -8.95 -2.92 4.84
CA ALA A 117 -9.36 -2.81 3.44
C ALA A 117 -9.86 -1.38 3.09
N PHE A 118 -10.71 -0.79 3.94
CA PHE A 118 -11.20 0.58 3.71
C PHE A 118 -10.09 1.61 3.85
N SER A 119 -9.29 1.57 4.92
CA SER A 119 -8.19 2.51 5.10
C SER A 119 -7.17 2.42 3.97
N GLY A 120 -6.87 1.22 3.46
CA GLY A 120 -5.98 1.03 2.32
C GLY A 120 -6.55 1.62 1.03
N LEU A 121 -7.83 1.41 0.75
CA LEU A 121 -8.51 2.00 -0.41
C LEU A 121 -8.52 3.54 -0.35
N PHE A 122 -8.78 4.11 0.84
CA PHE A 122 -8.72 5.56 1.04
C PHE A 122 -7.29 6.10 0.94
N LEU A 123 -6.27 5.39 1.42
CA LEU A 123 -4.87 5.81 1.24
C LEU A 123 -4.47 5.80 -0.22
N PHE A 124 -4.80 4.74 -0.96
CA PHE A 124 -4.54 4.65 -2.39
C PHE A 124 -5.20 5.81 -3.17
N GLY A 125 -6.42 6.20 -2.80
CA GLY A 125 -7.09 7.36 -3.37
C GLY A 125 -6.53 8.71 -2.93
N ILE A 126 -6.51 8.96 -1.63
CA ILE A 126 -6.25 10.27 -1.05
C ILE A 126 -4.76 10.57 -1.01
N GLN A 127 -3.91 9.64 -0.58
CA GLN A 127 -2.48 9.90 -0.45
C GLN A 127 -1.78 9.87 -1.80
N GLU A 128 -2.03 8.83 -2.61
CA GLU A 128 -1.39 8.67 -3.92
C GLU A 128 -2.09 9.47 -5.02
N GLY A 129 -3.38 9.82 -4.83
CA GLY A 129 -4.18 10.43 -5.88
C GLY A 129 -4.66 9.44 -6.94
N ASN A 130 -4.64 8.13 -6.65
CA ASN A 130 -4.90 7.07 -7.64
C ASN A 130 -6.36 6.59 -7.65
N GLY A 131 -6.80 6.15 -8.82
CA GLY A 131 -8.06 5.47 -9.04
C GLY A 131 -9.30 6.33 -8.76
N TYR A 132 -10.44 5.67 -8.57
CA TYR A 132 -11.74 6.32 -8.36
C TYR A 132 -11.80 7.26 -7.16
N LEU A 133 -10.97 7.06 -6.14
CA LEU A 133 -10.94 7.92 -4.96
C LEU A 133 -9.90 9.05 -5.05
N GLY A 134 -9.19 9.16 -6.18
CA GLY A 134 -8.20 10.21 -6.43
C GLY A 134 -8.74 11.62 -6.23
N TYR A 135 -10.00 11.88 -6.59
CA TYR A 135 -10.63 13.19 -6.42
C TYR A 135 -10.71 13.66 -4.96
N LEU A 136 -10.61 12.75 -3.98
CA LEU A 136 -10.63 13.08 -2.55
C LEU A 136 -9.29 13.64 -2.04
N ASN A 137 -8.19 13.47 -2.79
CA ASN A 137 -6.86 13.92 -2.39
C ASN A 137 -6.86 15.41 -1.97
N GLU A 138 -7.45 16.29 -2.78
CA GLU A 138 -7.43 17.74 -2.54
C GLU A 138 -8.03 18.15 -1.18
N ASN A 139 -9.17 17.56 -0.82
CA ASN A 139 -9.93 17.96 0.37
C ASN A 139 -9.54 17.18 1.63
N TYR A 140 -8.96 15.98 1.46
CA TYR A 140 -8.77 15.03 2.56
C TYR A 140 -7.32 14.61 2.79
N TYR A 141 -6.34 15.13 2.04
CA TYR A 141 -4.92 14.77 2.21
C TYR A 141 -4.43 14.93 3.65
N ARG A 142 -4.90 15.95 4.37
CA ARG A 142 -4.53 16.19 5.79
C ARG A 142 -4.80 14.99 6.72
N TYR A 143 -5.72 14.10 6.37
CA TYR A 143 -6.08 12.93 7.17
C TYR A 143 -5.29 11.66 6.79
N THR A 144 -4.43 11.71 5.76
CA THR A 144 -3.63 10.56 5.33
C THR A 144 -2.72 10.02 6.44
N GLY A 145 -2.20 10.89 7.31
CA GLY A 145 -1.38 10.47 8.45
C GLY A 145 -2.11 9.56 9.43
N ILE A 146 -3.35 9.90 9.81
CA ILE A 146 -4.15 9.05 10.70
C ILE A 146 -4.64 7.79 9.98
N LEU A 147 -4.99 7.88 8.70
CA LEU A 147 -5.36 6.72 7.89
C LEU A 147 -4.20 5.72 7.79
N MET A 148 -2.98 6.19 7.53
CA MET A 148 -1.77 5.37 7.46
C MET A 148 -1.46 4.72 8.81
N PHE A 149 -1.58 5.47 9.91
CA PHE A 149 -1.44 4.91 11.24
C PHE A 149 -2.44 3.78 11.50
N VAL A 150 -3.73 4.01 11.23
CA VAL A 150 -4.79 3.00 11.41
C VAL A 150 -4.53 1.77 10.53
N HIS A 151 -4.20 1.98 9.26
CA HIS A 151 -3.95 0.91 8.29
C HIS A 151 -2.79 0.02 8.74
N THR A 152 -1.65 0.62 9.09
CA THR A 152 -0.45 -0.10 9.52
C THR A 152 -0.66 -0.78 10.87
N PHE A 153 -1.19 -0.06 11.86
CA PHE A 153 -1.45 -0.60 13.20
C PHE A 153 -2.41 -1.79 13.16
N MET A 154 -3.54 -1.68 12.46
CA MET A 154 -4.50 -2.77 12.33
C MET A 154 -3.93 -3.96 11.57
N SER A 155 -3.09 -3.72 10.56
CA SER A 155 -2.41 -4.80 9.82
C SER A 155 -1.49 -5.62 10.72
N TYR A 156 -0.69 -4.97 11.58
CA TYR A 156 0.16 -5.68 12.55
C TYR A 156 -0.65 -6.43 13.61
N ILE A 157 -1.76 -5.85 14.10
CA ILE A 157 -2.68 -6.56 15.01
C ILE A 157 -3.24 -7.81 14.33
N LEU A 158 -3.70 -7.70 13.09
CA LEU A 158 -4.30 -8.83 12.37
C LEU A 158 -3.27 -9.94 12.10
N VAL A 159 -2.00 -9.60 11.83
CA VAL A 159 -0.90 -10.57 11.77
C VAL A 159 -0.72 -11.29 13.10
N GLY A 160 -0.66 -10.56 14.21
CA GLY A 160 -0.60 -11.16 15.55
C GLY A 160 -1.80 -12.07 15.84
N TRP A 161 -2.99 -11.65 15.43
CA TRP A 161 -4.22 -12.44 15.56
C TRP A 161 -4.20 -13.71 14.71
N ALA A 162 -3.64 -13.65 13.49
CA ALA A 162 -3.44 -14.82 12.65
C ALA A 162 -2.49 -15.84 13.28
N PHE A 163 -1.42 -15.39 13.96
CA PHE A 163 -0.53 -16.28 14.72
C PHE A 163 -1.27 -16.98 15.87
N VAL A 164 -2.09 -16.25 16.63
CA VAL A 164 -2.93 -16.84 17.69
C VAL A 164 -3.84 -17.94 17.13
N HIS A 165 -4.44 -17.70 15.96
CA HIS A 165 -5.26 -18.69 15.26
C HIS A 165 -4.47 -19.92 14.84
N ILE A 166 -3.34 -19.73 14.15
CA ILE A 166 -2.49 -20.84 13.70
C ILE A 166 -2.04 -21.66 14.90
N PHE A 167 -1.58 -21.02 15.98
CA PHE A 167 -1.20 -21.71 17.21
C PHE A 167 -2.37 -22.50 17.82
N GLY A 168 -3.57 -21.92 17.85
CA GLY A 168 -4.79 -22.61 18.26
C GLY A 168 -5.09 -23.85 17.42
N VAL A 169 -4.93 -23.78 16.10
CA VAL A 169 -5.10 -24.91 15.18
C VAL A 169 -4.03 -25.98 15.41
N LEU A 170 -2.77 -25.60 15.66
CA LEU A 170 -1.69 -26.54 15.93
C LEU A 170 -1.91 -27.28 17.27
N ILE A 171 -2.40 -26.59 18.31
CA ILE A 171 -2.80 -27.22 19.57
C ILE A 171 -3.94 -28.23 19.33
N GLU A 172 -4.96 -27.85 18.56
CA GLU A 172 -6.05 -28.76 18.19
C GLU A 172 -5.55 -29.99 17.42
N GLN A 173 -4.61 -29.79 16.50
CA GLN A 173 -4.04 -30.85 15.68
C GLN A 173 -3.17 -31.82 16.49
N PHE A 174 -2.23 -31.32 17.27
CA PHE A 174 -1.19 -32.16 17.90
C PHE A 174 -1.51 -32.56 19.33
N TYR A 175 -2.06 -31.65 20.14
CA TYR A 175 -2.37 -31.94 21.53
C TYR A 175 -3.72 -32.65 21.65
N HIS A 176 -4.78 -32.09 21.06
CA HIS A 176 -6.13 -32.64 21.12
C HIS A 176 -6.44 -33.70 20.04
N LYS A 177 -5.55 -33.88 19.04
CA LYS A 177 -5.66 -34.90 17.98
C LYS A 177 -6.99 -34.83 17.20
N THR A 178 -7.49 -33.62 16.94
CA THR A 178 -8.83 -33.40 16.37
C THR A 178 -8.84 -33.39 14.84
N ASN A 179 -7.66 -33.51 14.22
CA ASN A 179 -7.45 -33.39 12.77
C ASN A 179 -7.93 -32.05 12.19
N MET A 180 -7.93 -30.98 13.00
CA MET A 180 -8.46 -29.66 12.63
C MET A 180 -7.78 -29.07 11.39
N LEU A 181 -6.49 -29.36 11.16
CA LEU A 181 -5.77 -28.84 10.00
C LEU A 181 -6.39 -29.32 8.67
N PHE A 182 -6.81 -30.58 8.62
CA PHE A 182 -7.38 -31.19 7.40
C PHE A 182 -8.84 -30.79 7.15
N VAL A 183 -9.51 -30.19 8.14
CA VAL A 183 -10.90 -29.73 8.01
C VAL A 183 -11.01 -28.65 6.93
N MET A 184 -9.99 -27.79 6.79
CA MET A 184 -9.96 -26.73 5.76
C MET A 184 -9.49 -27.22 4.38
N ILE A 185 -9.09 -28.49 4.26
CA ILE A 185 -8.75 -29.12 2.99
C ILE A 185 -9.90 -30.02 2.53
N THR A 186 -10.39 -30.88 3.42
CA THR A 186 -11.38 -31.93 3.12
C THR A 186 -12.82 -31.49 3.39
N GLY A 187 -13.04 -30.58 4.34
CA GLY A 187 -14.37 -30.15 4.82
C GLY A 187 -15.01 -31.04 5.86
N TYR A 188 -14.40 -32.18 6.15
CA TYR A 188 -14.93 -33.14 7.12
C TYR A 188 -14.30 -32.93 8.48
N LYS A 189 -15.14 -32.91 9.52
CA LYS A 189 -14.74 -32.72 10.91
C LYS A 189 -15.16 -33.93 11.74
N ILE A 190 -14.33 -34.33 12.70
CA ILE A 190 -14.69 -35.38 13.66
C ILE A 190 -15.61 -34.76 14.72
N ALA A 191 -16.92 -34.94 14.55
CA ALA A 191 -17.94 -34.35 15.41
C ALA A 191 -19.27 -35.09 15.25
N LYS A 192 -20.21 -34.84 16.17
CA LYS A 192 -21.63 -35.22 16.02
C LYS A 192 -22.37 -34.07 15.35
N GLY A 193 -23.22 -34.36 14.36
CA GLY A 193 -23.94 -33.33 13.60
C GLY A 193 -24.55 -33.87 12.30
N GLN A 194 -25.15 -32.96 11.53
CA GLN A 194 -25.72 -33.24 10.21
C GLN A 194 -24.84 -32.62 9.14
N ASP A 195 -24.73 -33.28 7.98
CA ASP A 195 -23.94 -32.76 6.87
C ASP A 195 -24.50 -31.44 6.35
N ALA A 196 -23.61 -30.50 6.04
CA ALA A 196 -23.96 -29.25 5.39
C ALA A 196 -24.43 -29.50 3.94
N THR A 197 -25.52 -28.87 3.54
CA THR A 197 -26.07 -28.99 2.18
C THR A 197 -25.64 -27.82 1.28
N PRO A 198 -24.77 -28.04 0.27
CA PRO A 198 -24.41 -27.01 -0.70
C PRO A 198 -25.55 -26.81 -1.70
N GLY A 199 -26.22 -25.65 -1.66
CA GLY A 199 -27.27 -25.30 -2.64
C GLY A 199 -26.69 -24.72 -3.94
N LYS A 200 -27.22 -25.12 -5.10
CA LYS A 200 -26.75 -24.67 -6.43
C LYS A 200 -26.70 -23.14 -6.59
N LYS A 201 -27.74 -22.42 -6.13
CA LYS A 201 -27.83 -20.94 -6.18
C LYS A 201 -26.68 -20.26 -5.43
N ARG A 202 -26.19 -20.87 -4.35
CA ARG A 202 -25.08 -20.34 -3.55
C ARG A 202 -23.72 -20.46 -4.25
N GLY A 203 -23.59 -21.42 -5.18
CA GLY A 203 -22.41 -21.56 -6.03
C GLY A 203 -22.26 -20.41 -7.02
N LEU A 204 -23.36 -19.94 -7.62
CA LEU A 204 -23.37 -18.82 -8.57
C LEU A 204 -22.82 -17.53 -7.94
N LEU A 205 -23.25 -17.22 -6.70
CA LEU A 205 -22.74 -16.08 -5.94
C LEU A 205 -21.22 -16.17 -5.69
N THR A 206 -20.71 -17.38 -5.46
CA THR A 206 -19.27 -17.57 -5.25
C THR A 206 -18.51 -17.31 -6.55
N TRP A 207 -18.98 -17.88 -7.67
CA TRP A 207 -18.36 -17.67 -8.97
C TRP A 207 -18.38 -16.19 -9.41
N SER A 208 -19.46 -15.44 -9.15
CA SER A 208 -19.49 -14.02 -9.48
C SER A 208 -18.45 -13.21 -8.69
N PHE A 209 -18.27 -13.49 -7.40
CA PHE A 209 -17.23 -12.83 -6.60
C PHE A 209 -15.81 -13.22 -7.04
N LEU A 210 -15.59 -14.48 -7.44
CA LEU A 210 -14.29 -14.93 -7.97
C LEU A 210 -13.97 -14.24 -9.30
N LEU A 211 -14.94 -14.18 -10.23
CA LEU A 211 -14.77 -13.48 -11.50
C LEU A 211 -14.53 -11.98 -11.29
N LEU A 212 -15.29 -11.35 -10.39
CA LEU A 212 -15.07 -9.95 -10.02
C LEU A 212 -13.67 -9.73 -9.44
N SER A 213 -13.20 -10.64 -8.58
CA SER A 213 -11.88 -10.53 -7.97
C SER A 213 -10.77 -10.69 -9.00
N CYS A 214 -10.90 -11.64 -9.93
CA CYS A 214 -9.96 -11.79 -11.04
C CYS A 214 -9.97 -10.58 -11.97
N PHE A 215 -11.15 -10.06 -12.32
CA PHE A 215 -11.29 -8.86 -13.14
C PHE A 215 -10.63 -7.65 -12.48
N VAL A 216 -10.95 -7.38 -11.21
CA VAL A 216 -10.38 -6.24 -10.48
C VAL A 216 -8.87 -6.41 -10.32
N PHE A 217 -8.38 -7.62 -10.00
CA PHE A 217 -6.95 -7.87 -9.91
C PHE A 217 -6.23 -7.60 -11.25
N PHE A 218 -6.80 -8.10 -12.36
CA PHE A 218 -6.26 -7.87 -13.69
C PHE A 218 -6.22 -6.38 -14.01
N VAL A 219 -7.35 -5.66 -13.85
CA VAL A 219 -7.41 -4.23 -14.14
C VAL A 219 -6.50 -3.40 -13.23
N SER A 220 -6.35 -3.77 -11.96
CA SER A 220 -5.41 -3.11 -11.04
C SER A 220 -3.93 -3.32 -11.41
N THR A 221 -3.62 -4.28 -12.30
CA THR A 221 -2.24 -4.64 -12.67
C THR A 221 -1.89 -4.41 -14.15
N ASP A 222 -2.88 -4.33 -15.03
CA ASP A 222 -2.73 -4.27 -16.50
C ASP A 222 -2.25 -2.90 -17.05
N GLY A 223 -2.14 -1.86 -16.22
CA GLY A 223 -1.46 -0.61 -16.58
C GLY A 223 -2.15 0.68 -16.13
N ARG A 224 -1.48 1.83 -16.33
CA ARG A 224 -1.85 3.14 -15.76
C ARG A 224 -3.10 3.81 -16.33
N ASN A 225 -3.58 3.35 -17.49
CA ASN A 225 -4.65 4.01 -18.23
C ASN A 225 -6.02 3.37 -17.97
N ASN A 226 -6.33 3.10 -16.71
CA ASN A 226 -7.66 2.68 -16.32
C ASN A 226 -8.16 3.40 -15.05
N PRO A 227 -9.48 3.55 -14.88
CA PRO A 227 -10.05 4.27 -13.76
C PRO A 227 -9.71 3.72 -12.36
N PHE A 228 -9.22 2.49 -12.25
CA PHE A 228 -8.87 1.88 -10.95
C PHE A 228 -7.50 2.30 -10.45
N VAL A 229 -6.60 2.74 -11.32
CA VAL A 229 -5.22 3.11 -10.96
C VAL A 229 -4.74 4.44 -11.53
N VAL A 230 -5.56 5.10 -12.37
CA VAL A 230 -5.20 6.41 -12.96
C VAL A 230 -4.94 7.44 -11.88
N ASN A 231 -3.83 8.18 -12.00
CA ASN A 231 -3.50 9.24 -11.07
C ASN A 231 -4.25 10.53 -11.44
N ARG A 232 -4.81 11.25 -10.45
CA ARG A 232 -5.43 12.57 -10.65
C ARG A 232 -4.44 13.60 -11.20
N PHE A 233 -3.18 13.45 -10.82
CA PHE A 233 -2.11 14.34 -11.17
C PHE A 233 -1.59 13.95 -12.55
N LYS A 234 -2.05 14.69 -13.57
CA LYS A 234 -1.56 14.52 -14.93
C LYS A 234 -0.08 14.87 -15.00
N THR A 235 0.58 14.34 -16.04
CA THR A 235 1.93 14.76 -16.42
C THR A 235 1.93 16.25 -16.75
N ILE A 236 2.97 16.94 -16.30
CA ILE A 236 3.19 18.36 -16.53
C ILE A 236 3.88 18.55 -17.89
N ASP A 237 3.52 19.62 -18.59
CA ASP A 237 4.26 20.12 -19.76
C ASP A 237 4.73 21.54 -19.45
N ILE A 238 5.92 21.65 -18.86
CA ILE A 238 6.48 22.93 -18.41
C ILE A 238 6.62 23.90 -19.58
N LYS A 239 6.97 23.42 -20.78
CA LYS A 239 7.10 24.25 -21.98
C LYS A 239 5.76 24.88 -22.36
N LYS A 240 4.66 24.15 -22.20
CA LYS A 240 3.31 24.67 -22.46
C LYS A 240 2.81 25.59 -21.35
N GLU A 241 3.09 25.26 -20.09
CA GLU A 241 2.61 26.02 -18.93
C GLU A 241 3.38 27.32 -18.69
N SER A 242 4.70 27.31 -18.93
CA SER A 242 5.58 28.48 -18.81
C SER A 242 6.73 28.38 -19.81
N PRO A 243 6.51 28.81 -21.07
CA PRO A 243 7.55 28.80 -22.11
C PRO A 243 8.81 29.53 -21.67
N VAL A 244 8.66 30.68 -20.99
CA VAL A 244 9.79 31.49 -20.51
C VAL A 244 10.63 30.74 -19.48
N TYR A 245 10.01 30.04 -18.52
CA TYR A 245 10.75 29.23 -17.55
C TYR A 245 11.50 28.08 -18.23
N PHE A 246 10.83 27.40 -19.15
CA PHE A 246 11.44 26.31 -19.90
C PHE A 246 12.63 26.79 -20.74
N GLU A 247 12.50 27.91 -21.44
CA GLU A 247 13.55 28.42 -22.33
C GLU A 247 14.69 29.11 -21.58
N LYS A 248 14.41 29.81 -20.48
CA LYS A 248 15.44 30.55 -19.73
C LYS A 248 16.18 29.74 -18.69
N CYS A 249 15.50 28.81 -18.03
CA CYS A 249 16.14 27.97 -17.01
C CYS A 249 16.46 26.56 -17.54
N GLY A 250 15.75 26.08 -18.56
CA GLY A 250 15.90 24.73 -19.13
C GLY A 250 17.16 24.50 -19.96
N THR A 251 17.85 25.57 -20.37
CA THR A 251 19.06 25.54 -21.20
C THR A 251 20.28 25.04 -20.42
N CYS A 252 20.48 25.55 -19.20
CA CYS A 252 21.61 25.20 -18.36
C CYS A 252 21.39 23.85 -17.65
N HIS A 253 20.18 23.62 -17.14
CA HIS A 253 19.75 22.37 -16.54
C HIS A 253 18.30 22.09 -16.97
N LYS A 254 17.90 20.81 -17.07
CA LYS A 254 16.49 20.50 -17.34
C LYS A 254 15.55 21.16 -16.33
N ALA A 255 14.35 21.52 -16.76
CA ALA A 255 13.43 22.26 -15.91
C ALA A 255 12.91 21.38 -14.76
N TYR A 256 13.02 21.88 -13.53
CA TYR A 256 12.49 21.19 -12.36
C TYR A 256 11.01 21.52 -12.22
N PRO A 257 10.13 20.53 -11.96
CA PRO A 257 8.73 20.83 -11.64
C PRO A 257 8.64 21.73 -10.40
N ALA A 258 7.84 22.79 -10.49
CA ALA A 258 7.72 23.79 -9.42
C ALA A 258 7.32 23.19 -8.06
N PHE A 259 6.51 22.12 -8.07
CA PHE A 259 6.02 21.46 -6.86
C PHE A 259 7.13 20.73 -6.06
N MET A 260 8.35 20.63 -6.60
CA MET A 260 9.47 19.97 -5.92
C MET A 260 10.09 20.82 -4.81
N LEU A 261 9.88 22.13 -4.83
CA LEU A 261 10.39 23.05 -3.82
C LEU A 261 9.30 24.00 -3.31
N PRO A 262 9.40 24.46 -2.05
CA PRO A 262 8.54 25.52 -1.53
C PRO A 262 8.78 26.86 -2.24
N SER A 263 7.75 27.69 -2.30
CA SER A 263 7.78 29.09 -2.71
C SER A 263 8.96 29.86 -2.10
N SER A 264 9.19 29.73 -0.79
CA SER A 264 10.34 30.36 -0.11
C SER A 264 11.72 29.92 -0.64
N SER A 265 11.82 28.72 -1.20
CA SER A 265 13.06 28.25 -1.82
C SER A 265 13.20 28.78 -3.25
N TRP A 266 12.10 28.87 -3.98
CA TRP A 266 12.07 29.52 -5.29
C TRP A 266 12.40 31.01 -5.22
N ASP A 267 11.85 31.72 -4.24
CA ASP A 267 12.17 33.11 -3.93
C ASP A 267 13.67 33.28 -3.72
N ARG A 268 14.28 32.47 -2.83
CA ARG A 268 15.73 32.53 -2.59
C ARG A 268 16.58 32.18 -3.81
N ILE A 269 16.10 31.35 -4.73
CA ILE A 269 16.80 31.04 -5.98
C ILE A 269 16.71 32.26 -6.92
N GLN A 270 15.52 32.82 -7.09
CA GLN A 270 15.26 33.96 -7.97
C GLN A 270 15.93 35.25 -7.49
N SER A 271 15.98 35.52 -6.19
CA SER A 271 16.69 36.68 -5.64
C SER A 271 18.22 36.52 -5.64
N GLY A 272 18.75 35.35 -6.01
CA GLY A 272 20.18 35.05 -5.95
C GLY A 272 20.75 34.57 -7.27
N LEU A 273 20.22 35.06 -8.40
CA LEU A 273 20.65 34.70 -9.76
C LEU A 273 22.06 35.20 -10.11
N GLU A 274 22.52 36.28 -9.48
CA GLU A 274 23.90 36.79 -9.55
C GLU A 274 24.96 35.76 -9.10
N ASN A 275 24.55 34.75 -8.33
CA ASN A 275 25.37 33.59 -7.97
C ASN A 275 24.50 32.33 -7.91
N HIS A 276 24.13 31.88 -9.10
CA HIS A 276 23.31 30.71 -9.35
C HIS A 276 24.19 29.45 -9.44
N PHE A 277 24.58 28.90 -8.29
CA PHE A 277 25.38 27.68 -8.19
C PHE A 277 26.77 27.74 -8.85
N GLY A 278 27.33 28.95 -8.99
CA GLY A 278 28.63 29.18 -9.61
C GLY A 278 28.54 29.97 -10.92
N ASP A 279 27.35 30.06 -11.50
CA ASP A 279 27.09 30.85 -12.71
C ASP A 279 26.40 32.18 -12.37
N GLU A 280 26.64 33.19 -13.19
CA GLU A 280 25.94 34.48 -13.09
C GLU A 280 24.80 34.50 -14.11
N ILE A 281 23.58 34.79 -13.65
CA ILE A 281 22.42 34.98 -14.50
C ILE A 281 21.95 36.43 -14.32
N SER A 282 22.10 37.26 -15.35
CA SER A 282 21.81 38.69 -15.28
C SER A 282 21.28 39.27 -16.60
N PRO A 283 20.57 40.42 -16.58
CA PRO A 283 20.04 41.04 -17.80
C PRO A 283 21.10 41.47 -18.81
N ASP A 284 22.31 41.76 -18.31
CA ASP A 284 23.42 42.29 -19.10
C ASP A 284 24.46 41.21 -19.44
N HIS A 285 24.17 39.93 -19.16
CA HIS A 285 25.10 38.84 -19.44
C HIS A 285 25.33 38.67 -20.96
N ASN A 286 26.60 38.46 -21.34
CA ASN A 286 27.00 38.38 -22.76
C ASN A 286 26.54 37.09 -23.44
N ASP A 287 26.49 36.00 -22.69
CA ASP A 287 25.92 34.73 -23.15
C ASP A 287 24.39 34.77 -23.09
N SER A 288 23.74 34.48 -24.21
CA SER A 288 22.28 34.45 -24.33
C SER A 288 21.62 33.44 -23.39
N ASP A 289 22.30 32.34 -23.06
CA ASP A 289 21.77 31.27 -22.20
C ASP A 289 21.73 31.69 -20.72
N HIS A 290 22.54 32.68 -20.35
CA HIS A 290 22.65 33.25 -19.01
C HIS A 290 21.96 34.62 -18.89
N ARG A 291 21.32 35.10 -19.97
CA ARG A 291 20.68 36.41 -20.03
C ARG A 291 19.18 36.34 -19.81
N ILE A 292 18.70 37.06 -18.78
CA ILE A 292 17.28 37.15 -18.41
C ILE A 292 16.85 38.58 -18.10
N SER A 293 15.74 39.02 -18.68
CA SER A 293 15.15 40.33 -18.38
C SER A 293 14.34 40.32 -17.07
N LEU A 294 14.12 41.48 -16.47
CA LEU A 294 13.30 41.59 -15.25
C LEU A 294 11.85 41.12 -15.44
N SER A 295 11.27 41.33 -16.63
CA SER A 295 9.92 40.84 -16.94
C SER A 295 9.88 39.31 -16.99
N GLU A 296 10.86 38.69 -17.65
CA GLU A 296 10.98 37.23 -17.70
C GLU A 296 11.20 36.65 -16.30
N GLN A 297 12.05 37.28 -15.49
CA GLN A 297 12.27 36.88 -14.10
C GLN A 297 10.99 36.92 -13.27
N THR A 298 10.19 37.98 -13.42
CA THR A 298 8.90 38.14 -12.74
C THR A 298 7.89 37.07 -13.17
N ASP A 299 7.82 36.76 -14.47
CA ASP A 299 6.93 35.74 -15.01
C ASP A 299 7.31 34.33 -14.54
N ILE A 300 8.61 34.01 -14.53
CA ILE A 300 9.12 32.74 -14.00
C ILE A 300 8.82 32.64 -12.50
N PHE A 301 9.10 33.68 -11.72
CA PHE A 301 8.84 33.68 -10.28
C PHE A 301 7.37 33.45 -9.97
N LYS A 302 6.47 34.13 -10.70
CA LYS A 302 5.01 33.94 -10.56
C LYS A 302 4.60 32.50 -10.84
N TYR A 303 5.13 31.88 -11.92
CA TYR A 303 4.85 30.47 -12.22
C TYR A 303 5.34 29.54 -11.11
N LEU A 304 6.59 29.71 -10.65
CA LEU A 304 7.22 28.85 -9.65
C LEU A 304 6.51 28.93 -8.30
N VAL A 305 6.14 30.12 -7.83
CA VAL A 305 5.42 30.30 -6.55
C VAL A 305 4.02 29.71 -6.63
N ASN A 306 3.26 30.00 -7.70
CA ASN A 306 1.90 29.50 -7.86
C ASN A 306 1.83 27.98 -7.93
N ASN A 307 2.83 27.33 -8.53
CA ASN A 307 2.89 25.87 -8.68
C ASN A 307 3.84 25.20 -7.69
N SER A 308 4.25 25.91 -6.63
CA SER A 308 5.21 25.42 -5.64
C SER A 308 4.67 24.28 -4.78
N ALA A 309 5.55 23.66 -3.99
CA ALA A 309 5.18 22.61 -3.03
C ALA A 309 4.12 23.08 -2.02
N ASP A 310 4.06 24.40 -1.72
CA ASP A 310 3.07 24.99 -0.82
C ASP A 310 1.63 24.83 -1.34
N ASN A 311 1.46 24.82 -2.66
CA ASN A 311 0.15 24.78 -3.33
C ASN A 311 -0.17 23.40 -3.93
N SER A 312 0.53 22.35 -3.50
CA SER A 312 0.45 21.02 -4.09
C SER A 312 0.13 19.96 -3.04
N THR A 313 -0.84 19.10 -3.36
CA THR A 313 -1.20 17.92 -2.57
C THR A 313 -0.58 16.63 -3.10
N ARG A 314 0.40 16.74 -4.01
CA ARG A 314 1.21 15.58 -4.43
C ARG A 314 1.97 15.05 -3.21
N GLU A 315 2.11 13.73 -3.13
CA GLU A 315 2.72 13.09 -1.95
C GLU A 315 4.12 13.63 -1.66
N ILE A 316 4.96 13.79 -2.69
CA ILE A 316 6.31 14.34 -2.57
C ILE A 316 6.30 15.79 -2.07
N SER A 317 5.38 16.63 -2.54
CA SER A 317 5.28 18.04 -2.13
C SER A 317 4.99 18.13 -0.64
N VAL A 318 4.04 17.32 -0.16
CA VAL A 318 3.68 17.33 1.27
C VAL A 318 4.80 16.73 2.12
N LYS A 319 5.47 15.67 1.65
CA LYS A 319 6.65 15.13 2.34
C LYS A 319 7.80 16.15 2.39
N VAL A 320 8.04 16.90 1.32
CA VAL A 320 8.99 18.02 1.29
C VAL A 320 8.60 19.03 2.36
N MET A 321 7.37 19.55 2.33
CA MET A 321 6.88 20.56 3.28
C MET A 321 7.00 20.11 4.75
N LYS A 322 6.66 18.86 5.05
CA LYS A 322 6.80 18.28 6.41
C LYS A 322 8.25 18.13 6.86
N SER A 323 9.18 17.91 5.93
CA SER A 323 10.58 17.64 6.23
C SER A 323 11.45 18.89 6.44
N LEU A 324 10.88 20.09 6.31
CA LEU A 324 11.64 21.32 6.32
C LEU A 324 12.12 21.77 7.71
N ASP A 325 11.61 21.23 8.83
CA ASP A 325 12.08 21.51 10.22
C ASP A 325 12.46 23.00 10.48
N GLY A 326 11.67 23.96 9.98
CA GLY A 326 11.94 25.40 10.12
C GLY A 326 12.99 26.00 9.16
N ALA A 327 13.73 25.19 8.39
CA ALA A 327 14.67 25.61 7.37
C ALA A 327 13.98 25.91 6.02
N ARG A 328 12.99 26.82 6.04
CA ARG A 328 12.37 27.36 4.82
C ARG A 328 13.44 28.12 4.02
N GLY A 329 13.52 27.89 2.71
CA GLY A 329 14.50 28.55 1.83
C GLY A 329 15.80 27.79 1.57
N ARG A 330 15.83 26.45 1.61
CA ARG A 330 17.00 25.71 1.05
C ARG A 330 16.95 25.80 -0.48
N LYS A 331 18.00 26.35 -1.10
CA LYS A 331 18.11 26.47 -2.57
C LYS A 331 18.16 25.11 -3.32
N SER A 332 18.38 23.99 -2.64
CA SER A 332 18.60 22.69 -3.30
C SER A 332 17.83 21.56 -2.65
N ILE A 333 17.07 20.82 -3.47
CA ILE A 333 16.28 19.67 -3.05
C ILE A 333 17.13 18.54 -2.45
N SER A 334 18.34 18.31 -2.97
CA SER A 334 19.24 17.26 -2.49
C SER A 334 19.73 17.50 -1.06
N LYS A 335 19.58 18.72 -0.55
CA LYS A 335 19.89 19.09 0.83
C LYS A 335 18.71 18.89 1.76
N ILE A 336 17.48 18.68 1.27
CA ILE A 336 16.28 18.49 2.10
C ILE A 336 16.29 17.10 2.74
N LYS A 337 15.80 16.99 3.98
CA LYS A 337 15.83 15.74 4.77
C LYS A 337 15.11 14.59 4.06
N ILE A 338 13.90 14.82 3.54
CA ILE A 338 13.16 13.76 2.84
C ILE A 338 13.93 13.20 1.64
N TRP A 339 14.60 14.05 0.86
CA TRP A 339 15.38 13.60 -0.28
C TRP A 339 16.50 12.66 0.18
N LYS A 340 17.21 13.03 1.25
CA LYS A 340 18.27 12.20 1.84
C LYS A 340 17.74 10.87 2.35
N ASP A 341 16.56 10.87 2.98
CA ASP A 341 15.96 9.67 3.55
C ASP A 341 15.54 8.67 2.46
N ILE A 342 14.92 9.15 1.37
CA ILE A 342 14.52 8.31 0.23
C ILE A 342 15.77 7.76 -0.50
N HIS A 343 16.80 8.58 -0.66
CA HIS A 343 18.00 8.20 -1.41
C HIS A 343 19.13 7.62 -0.53
N LYS A 344 18.91 7.40 0.76
CA LYS A 344 19.96 7.00 1.73
C LYS A 344 20.70 5.71 1.35
N ASN A 345 20.04 4.84 0.60
CA ASN A 345 20.60 3.55 0.22
C ASN A 345 21.46 3.61 -1.06
N ILE A 346 21.49 4.75 -1.75
CA ILE A 346 22.34 4.94 -2.94
C ILE A 346 23.77 5.21 -2.46
N LYS A 347 24.70 4.35 -2.88
CA LYS A 347 26.10 4.46 -2.46
C LYS A 347 26.74 5.74 -3.02
N PRO A 348 27.58 6.46 -2.25
CA PRO A 348 28.17 7.73 -2.69
C PRO A 348 28.90 7.70 -4.03
N HIS A 349 29.56 6.59 -4.39
CA HIS A 349 30.27 6.46 -5.67
C HIS A 349 29.34 6.45 -6.88
N ILE A 350 28.07 6.07 -6.72
CA ILE A 350 27.09 6.04 -7.81
C ILE A 350 26.84 7.47 -8.32
N TYR A 351 26.76 8.44 -7.41
CA TYR A 351 26.63 9.86 -7.77
C TYR A 351 27.83 10.41 -8.51
N LYS A 352 29.01 9.80 -8.37
CA LYS A 352 30.24 10.22 -9.06
C LYS A 352 30.45 9.52 -10.40
N SER A 353 29.52 8.67 -10.83
CA SER A 353 29.61 8.01 -12.14
C SER A 353 29.39 9.01 -13.27
N ASP A 354 29.99 8.75 -14.44
CA ASP A 354 29.87 9.64 -15.61
C ASP A 354 28.44 9.87 -16.07
N GLN A 355 27.54 8.94 -15.76
CA GLN A 355 26.14 8.98 -16.16
C GLN A 355 25.27 9.82 -15.20
N ILE A 356 25.58 9.82 -13.90
CA ILE A 356 24.81 10.58 -12.90
C ILE A 356 25.48 11.93 -12.61
N LYS A 357 26.81 11.96 -12.51
CA LYS A 357 27.69 13.12 -12.24
C LYS A 357 27.50 13.80 -10.88
N ASP A 358 26.27 14.11 -10.49
CA ASP A 358 25.92 14.72 -9.21
C ASP A 358 24.50 14.34 -8.74
N ARG A 359 24.23 14.57 -7.46
CA ARG A 359 22.92 14.40 -6.82
C ARG A 359 21.81 15.27 -7.41
N SER A 360 22.15 16.38 -8.07
CA SER A 360 21.18 17.24 -8.74
C SER A 360 20.56 16.58 -9.98
N ASN A 361 21.27 15.66 -10.66
CA ASN A 361 20.84 15.07 -11.92
C ASN A 361 19.76 13.98 -11.72
N CYS A 362 18.59 14.39 -11.22
CA CYS A 362 17.43 13.51 -10.99
C CYS A 362 17.04 12.75 -12.27
N PHE A 363 17.19 13.39 -13.44
CA PHE A 363 16.80 12.88 -14.76
C PHE A 363 17.60 11.65 -15.21
N ALA A 364 18.77 11.41 -14.61
CA ALA A 364 19.56 10.21 -14.89
C ALA A 364 18.78 8.94 -14.53
N CYS A 365 18.12 8.96 -13.36
CA CYS A 365 17.35 7.83 -12.83
C CYS A 365 15.83 7.99 -13.01
N HIS A 366 15.33 9.22 -12.97
CA HIS A 366 13.92 9.56 -13.14
C HIS A 366 13.69 10.11 -14.56
N LYS A 367 13.52 9.23 -15.55
CA LYS A 367 13.46 9.62 -16.97
C LYS A 367 12.36 10.63 -17.30
N HIS A 368 11.27 10.60 -16.54
CA HIS A 368 10.10 11.46 -16.72
C HIS A 368 9.96 12.55 -15.62
N PHE A 369 11.08 12.90 -14.97
CA PHE A 369 11.10 13.88 -13.88
C PHE A 369 10.55 15.25 -14.30
N GLU A 370 10.89 15.73 -15.50
CA GLU A 370 10.42 17.02 -16.03
C GLU A 370 8.89 17.06 -16.21
N GLN A 371 8.29 15.91 -16.50
CA GLN A 371 6.84 15.72 -16.58
C GLN A 371 6.18 15.55 -15.20
N GLY A 372 6.95 15.64 -14.11
CA GLY A 372 6.47 15.47 -12.74
C GLY A 372 6.10 14.03 -12.38
N VAL A 373 6.61 13.06 -13.13
CA VAL A 373 6.44 11.62 -12.91
C VAL A 373 7.59 11.12 -12.05
N LEU A 374 7.26 10.63 -10.85
CA LEU A 374 8.20 10.31 -9.78
C LEU A 374 7.94 8.95 -9.15
N GLU A 375 6.97 8.21 -9.69
CA GLU A 375 6.56 6.90 -9.20
C GLU A 375 7.70 5.89 -9.34
N ASP A 376 7.88 5.09 -8.29
CA ASP A 376 8.95 4.09 -8.19
C ASP A 376 9.07 3.16 -9.40
N ILE A 377 7.93 2.81 -10.01
CA ILE A 377 7.87 1.89 -11.15
C ILE A 377 8.45 2.50 -12.44
N ASP A 378 8.62 3.82 -12.54
CA ASP A 378 9.27 4.48 -13.68
C ASP A 378 10.76 4.78 -13.46
N ILE A 379 11.28 4.47 -12.27
CA ILE A 379 12.69 4.73 -11.97
C ILE A 379 13.56 3.72 -12.72
N GLN A 380 14.40 4.25 -13.61
CA GLN A 380 15.34 3.46 -14.39
C GLN A 380 16.76 3.83 -14.01
N VAL A 381 17.38 3.00 -13.17
CA VAL A 381 18.81 3.13 -12.85
C VAL A 381 19.61 2.64 -14.05
N PRO A 382 20.65 3.36 -14.48
CA PRO A 382 21.45 2.91 -15.61
C PRO A 382 22.11 1.54 -15.39
N THR A 383 22.12 0.73 -16.45
CA THR A 383 22.35 -0.73 -16.42
C THR A 383 23.71 -1.19 -15.89
N ASN A 384 24.74 -0.34 -15.93
CA ASN A 384 26.08 -0.62 -15.41
C ASN A 384 26.26 -0.24 -13.92
N LEU A 385 25.26 0.41 -13.32
CA LEU A 385 25.27 0.79 -11.91
C LEU A 385 24.44 -0.24 -11.14
N THR A 386 25.07 -1.38 -10.78
CA THR A 386 24.41 -2.42 -9.98
C THR A 386 24.18 -1.92 -8.55
N TRP A 387 22.99 -1.37 -8.33
CA TRP A 387 22.49 -1.22 -6.98
C TRP A 387 21.81 -2.53 -6.56
N THR A 388 22.50 -3.35 -5.78
CA THR A 388 21.79 -4.35 -4.98
C THR A 388 20.94 -3.60 -3.95
N LYS A 389 19.63 -3.49 -4.21
CA LYS A 389 18.58 -3.15 -3.23
C LYS A 389 18.68 -4.19 -2.12
N LYS A 390 19.60 -3.99 -1.17
CA LYS A 390 19.87 -4.98 -0.12
C LYS A 390 18.58 -5.07 0.70
N LYS A 391 17.99 -6.27 0.74
CA LYS A 391 16.94 -6.67 1.69
C LYS A 391 17.23 -6.02 3.03
N ASP A 392 16.18 -5.42 3.59
CA ASP A 392 16.14 -4.86 4.93
C ASP A 392 16.96 -5.74 5.89
N SER A 393 18.05 -5.19 6.43
CA SER A 393 19.10 -5.95 7.10
C SER A 393 18.74 -6.41 8.52
N SER A 394 17.45 -6.46 8.85
CA SER A 394 16.94 -7.03 10.11
C SER A 394 17.06 -8.56 10.19
N GLN A 395 17.54 -9.25 9.14
CA GLN A 395 17.66 -10.72 9.10
C GLN A 395 19.09 -11.30 9.14
N LYS A 396 20.16 -10.51 9.30
CA LYS A 396 21.53 -11.07 9.32
C LYS A 396 22.18 -11.33 10.69
N ASP A 397 21.60 -10.84 11.79
CA ASP A 397 22.20 -11.01 13.13
C ASP A 397 21.65 -12.19 13.95
N LYS A 398 20.91 -13.13 13.34
CA LYS A 398 20.45 -14.37 14.02
C LYS A 398 21.04 -15.67 13.50
N GLN A 399 22.16 -15.62 12.77
CA GLN A 399 22.88 -16.84 12.34
C GLN A 399 24.37 -16.88 12.74
N LYS A 400 24.79 -16.00 13.65
CA LYS A 400 26.09 -16.13 14.34
C LYS A 400 25.96 -15.73 15.81
N LYS A 401 25.37 -16.62 16.60
CA LYS A 401 25.77 -16.93 17.98
C LYS A 401 25.09 -18.21 18.42
#